data_AF-A0AAD9PFA8-F1
#
_entry.id   AF-A0AAD9PFA8-F1
#
_cell.length_a   1.000
_cell.length_b   1.000
_cell.length_c   1.000
_cell.angle_alpha   90.00
_cell.angle_beta   90.00
_cell.angle_gamma   90.00
#
_symmetry.space_group_name_H-M   'P 1'
#
loop_
_entity.id
_entity.type
_entity.pdbx_description
1 polymer ?
#
loop_
_entity_poly.entity_id
_entity_poly.type
_entity_poly.pdbx_seq_one_letter_code
_entity_poly.pdbx_strand_id
1 'polypeptide(L)'
;MCSIRLDYSRMLLFLAGFITLISSRPAHLLTDSCDWTVWDNTWEGRGVWNVHMTCHEGHISWKNPYGALRITLSPDTLVNRPFQLCFKATAHFNIGKISVEHEGSQGGELQPLVLLSESQPAMLREFCLPPSLPPIILYVEALATGLNGFTIGHIELDYDMEYVTQQSSTTTDDLEGECLSHSHWTTSCHIYAHHIPLAISVIAL
;
A
#
# COMPACT_ATOMS: atom_id res chain seq x y z
N MET A 1 5.15 -5.65 -73.10
CA MET A 1 4.89 -6.41 -71.86
C MET A 1 6.12 -6.25 -70.97
N CYS A 2 6.01 -5.55 -69.84
CA CYS A 2 7.11 -5.33 -68.90
C CYS A 2 6.86 -6.22 -67.67
N SER A 3 7.74 -7.20 -67.43
CA SER A 3 7.65 -8.09 -66.27
C SER A 3 8.60 -7.58 -65.19
N ILE A 4 8.02 -7.12 -64.09
CA ILE A 4 8.76 -6.72 -62.89
C ILE A 4 9.07 -8.01 -62.12
N ARG A 5 10.34 -8.42 -62.07
CA ARG A 5 10.78 -9.46 -61.13
C ARG A 5 10.89 -8.82 -59.74
N LEU A 6 9.98 -9.21 -58.84
CA LEU A 6 10.03 -8.85 -57.43
C LEU A 6 11.06 -9.74 -56.72
N ASP A 7 12.17 -9.15 -56.30
CA ASP A 7 13.26 -9.81 -55.59
C ASP A 7 12.91 -9.94 -54.10
N TYR A 8 12.28 -11.06 -53.72
CA TYR A 8 11.80 -11.34 -52.36
C TYR A 8 12.88 -11.23 -51.27
N SER A 9 14.15 -11.46 -51.62
CA SER A 9 15.28 -11.37 -50.70
C SER A 9 15.49 -9.95 -50.15
N ARG A 10 15.30 -8.92 -50.98
CA ARG A 10 15.41 -7.53 -50.54
C ARG A 10 14.26 -7.12 -49.64
N MET A 11 13.05 -7.60 -49.93
CA MET A 11 11.87 -7.30 -49.12
C MET A 11 11.95 -7.90 -47.71
N LEU A 12 12.51 -9.11 -47.56
CA LEU A 12 12.73 -9.76 -46.27
C LEU A 12 13.72 -9.00 -45.38
N LEU A 13 14.78 -8.41 -45.96
CA LEU A 13 15.75 -7.62 -45.22
C LEU A 13 15.14 -6.29 -44.69
N PHE A 14 14.28 -5.65 -45.47
CA PHE A 14 13.56 -4.45 -45.02
C PHE A 14 12.55 -4.75 -43.91
N LEU A 15 11.83 -5.88 -43.99
CA LEU A 15 10.91 -6.33 -42.94
C LEU A 15 11.66 -6.67 -41.64
N ALA A 16 12.78 -7.37 -41.71
CA ALA A 16 13.59 -7.70 -40.54
C ALA A 16 14.14 -6.45 -39.83
N GLY A 17 14.59 -5.45 -40.60
CA GLY A 17 15.06 -4.17 -40.05
C GLY A 17 13.95 -3.34 -39.38
N PHE A 18 12.73 -3.38 -39.92
CA PHE A 18 11.57 -2.71 -39.32
C PHE A 18 11.13 -3.37 -38.01
N ILE A 19 11.18 -4.71 -37.93
CA ILE A 19 10.82 -5.45 -36.71
C ILE A 19 11.79 -5.14 -35.57
N THR A 20 13.08 -4.95 -35.85
CA THR A 20 14.07 -4.59 -34.82
C THR A 20 13.96 -3.14 -34.32
N LEU A 21 13.41 -2.22 -35.12
CA LEU A 21 13.22 -0.82 -34.74
C LEU A 21 11.99 -0.58 -33.84
N ILE A 22 11.03 -1.50 -33.81
CA ILE A 22 9.80 -1.37 -33.01
C ILE A 22 9.97 -1.94 -31.59
N SER A 23 11.11 -2.59 -31.29
CA SER A 23 11.33 -3.28 -30.01
C SER A 23 12.40 -2.62 -29.13
N SER A 24 12.48 -1.29 -29.09
CA SER A 24 13.10 -0.59 -27.95
C SER A 24 12.01 -0.27 -26.94
N ARG A 25 11.65 -1.23 -26.08
CA ARG A 25 10.89 -0.90 -24.87
C ARG A 25 11.80 -0.03 -24.02
N PRO A 26 11.37 1.17 -23.59
CA PRO A 26 12.17 1.98 -22.68
C PRO A 26 12.49 1.15 -21.44
N ALA A 27 13.77 1.09 -21.07
CA ALA A 27 14.16 0.66 -19.75
C ALA A 27 13.55 1.66 -18.77
N HIS A 28 12.45 1.27 -18.15
CA HIS A 28 11.89 2.00 -17.02
C HIS A 28 13.01 2.12 -15.98
N LEU A 29 13.46 3.35 -15.73
CA LEU A 29 14.13 3.70 -14.50
C LEU A 29 13.20 3.20 -13.38
N LEU A 30 13.63 2.15 -12.66
CA LEU A 30 12.86 1.48 -11.62
C LEU A 30 12.68 2.44 -10.43
N THR A 31 11.71 3.35 -10.52
CA THR A 31 11.00 3.83 -9.35
C THR A 31 10.17 2.65 -8.87
N ASP A 32 10.42 2.16 -7.66
CA ASP A 32 9.71 1.01 -7.08
C ASP A 32 8.34 1.42 -6.54
N SER A 33 7.60 2.11 -7.39
CA SER A 33 6.27 2.67 -7.15
C SER A 33 5.27 1.96 -8.06
N CYS A 34 4.13 1.54 -7.51
CA CYS A 34 3.00 1.11 -8.32
C CYS A 34 1.71 1.81 -7.96
N ASP A 35 1.01 2.26 -9.01
CA ASP A 35 -0.30 2.85 -8.90
C ASP A 35 -1.37 1.89 -9.41
N TRP A 36 -2.51 1.87 -8.71
CA TRP A 36 -3.66 1.08 -9.10
C TRP A 36 -4.93 1.91 -9.03
N THR A 37 -5.76 1.79 -10.06
CA THR A 37 -7.03 2.48 -10.13
C THR A 37 -8.12 1.50 -10.52
N VAL A 38 -9.22 1.53 -9.78
CA VAL A 38 -10.44 0.79 -10.13
C VAL A 38 -11.64 1.70 -10.11
N TRP A 39 -12.61 1.33 -10.93
CA TRP A 39 -13.91 1.96 -11.02
C TRP A 39 -14.94 0.87 -10.82
N ASP A 40 -15.75 0.96 -9.79
CA ASP A 40 -16.91 0.08 -9.70
C ASP A 40 -17.99 0.57 -10.65
N ASN A 41 -18.46 -0.34 -11.50
CA ASN A 41 -19.73 -0.16 -12.16
C ASN A 41 -20.82 -0.67 -11.20
N THR A 42 -21.86 0.13 -10.98
CA THR A 42 -22.86 -0.15 -9.94
C THR A 42 -23.89 -1.21 -10.35
N TRP A 43 -23.60 -1.99 -11.39
CA TRP A 43 -24.50 -3.00 -11.95
C TRP A 43 -24.15 -4.41 -11.48
N GLU A 44 -22.88 -4.66 -11.15
CA GLU A 44 -22.44 -5.90 -10.54
C GLU A 44 -22.47 -5.73 -9.01
N GLY A 45 -23.10 -6.68 -8.31
CA GLY A 45 -23.47 -6.55 -6.89
C GLY A 45 -22.30 -6.31 -5.93
N ARG A 46 -22.63 -6.14 -4.65
CA ARG A 46 -21.67 -5.78 -3.59
C ARG A 46 -20.65 -6.91 -3.40
N GLY A 47 -19.43 -6.72 -3.92
CA GLY A 47 -18.36 -7.72 -3.92
C GLY A 47 -17.11 -7.25 -3.18
N VAL A 48 -16.09 -8.13 -3.17
CA VAL A 48 -14.75 -7.83 -2.65
C VAL A 48 -13.74 -7.93 -3.79
N TRP A 49 -13.11 -6.81 -4.13
CA TRP A 49 -12.01 -6.79 -5.09
C TRP A 49 -10.69 -7.11 -4.40
N ASN A 50 -9.83 -7.89 -5.06
CA ASN A 50 -8.52 -8.23 -4.52
C ASN A 50 -7.43 -7.49 -5.29
N VAL A 51 -6.53 -6.83 -4.57
CA VAL A 51 -5.41 -6.08 -5.11
C VAL A 51 -4.14 -6.54 -4.44
N HIS A 52 -3.08 -6.71 -5.22
CA HIS A 52 -1.79 -7.18 -4.72
C HIS A 52 -0.74 -6.14 -5.10
N MET A 53 -0.07 -5.59 -4.09
CA MET A 53 0.95 -4.57 -4.24
C MET A 53 2.28 -5.12 -3.77
N THR A 54 3.28 -5.02 -4.65
CA THR A 54 4.62 -5.52 -4.38
C THR A 54 5.70 -4.45 -4.41
N CYS A 55 5.38 -3.23 -4.83
CA CYS A 55 6.34 -2.13 -4.86
C CYS A 55 6.41 -1.47 -3.49
N HIS A 56 7.56 -0.92 -3.10
CA HIS A 56 7.76 -0.35 -1.76
C HIS A 56 6.84 0.83 -1.50
N GLU A 57 6.57 1.66 -2.50
CA GLU A 57 5.62 2.77 -2.41
C GLU A 57 4.53 2.67 -3.49
N GLY A 58 3.44 3.43 -3.36
CA GLY A 58 2.41 3.47 -4.39
C GLY A 58 1.10 4.15 -3.99
N HIS A 59 0.21 4.26 -4.97
CA HIS A 59 -1.09 4.91 -4.82
C HIS A 59 -2.24 4.02 -5.30
N ILE A 60 -3.31 3.96 -4.52
CA ILE A 60 -4.53 3.22 -4.82
C ILE A 60 -5.70 4.20 -4.91
N SER A 61 -6.32 4.28 -6.07
CA SER A 61 -7.49 5.14 -6.33
C SER A 61 -8.73 4.29 -6.64
N TRP A 62 -9.70 4.28 -5.73
CA TRP A 62 -10.95 3.55 -5.88
C TRP A 62 -12.15 4.47 -6.12
N LYS A 63 -12.61 4.51 -7.38
CA LYS A 63 -13.67 5.41 -7.84
C LYS A 63 -15.04 4.75 -7.81
N ASN A 64 -16.01 5.52 -7.34
CA ASN A 64 -17.40 5.12 -7.07
C ASN A 64 -17.49 3.84 -6.22
N PRO A 65 -16.79 3.79 -5.08
CA PRO A 65 -16.49 2.54 -4.42
C PRO A 65 -17.76 1.86 -3.91
N TYR A 66 -17.88 0.56 -4.18
CA TYR A 66 -19.03 -0.26 -3.83
C TYR A 66 -18.62 -1.65 -3.33
N GLY A 67 -18.95 -1.96 -2.07
CA GLY A 67 -18.52 -3.21 -1.42
C GLY A 67 -17.21 -3.02 -0.68
N ALA A 68 -16.20 -3.83 -1.00
CA ALA A 68 -14.90 -3.76 -0.33
C ALA A 68 -13.72 -4.01 -1.27
N LEU A 69 -12.56 -3.54 -0.83
CA LEU A 69 -11.26 -3.77 -1.44
C LEU A 69 -10.36 -4.48 -0.43
N ARG A 70 -9.82 -5.64 -0.80
CA ARG A 70 -8.84 -6.41 -0.05
C ARG A 70 -7.47 -6.21 -0.68
N ILE A 71 -6.63 -5.41 -0.03
CA ILE A 71 -5.32 -4.99 -0.51
C ILE A 71 -4.26 -5.83 0.21
N THR A 72 -3.52 -6.62 -0.54
CA THR A 72 -2.40 -7.45 -0.05
C THR A 72 -1.09 -6.73 -0.35
N LEU A 73 -0.34 -6.37 0.68
CA LEU A 73 0.90 -5.59 0.60
C LEU A 73 2.09 -6.48 0.96
N SER A 74 3.04 -6.61 0.03
CA SER A 74 4.22 -7.48 0.18
C SER A 74 5.41 -6.96 -0.66
N PRO A 75 6.36 -6.20 -0.09
CA PRO A 75 7.42 -5.49 -0.83
C PRO A 75 8.39 -6.40 -1.61
N ASP A 76 8.51 -7.67 -1.23
CA ASP A 76 9.12 -8.70 -2.08
C ASP A 76 8.53 -10.06 -1.70
N THR A 77 7.90 -10.73 -2.65
CA THR A 77 7.28 -12.05 -2.45
C THR A 77 8.28 -13.16 -2.08
N LEU A 78 9.57 -12.96 -2.33
CA LEU A 78 10.63 -13.92 -2.07
C LEU A 78 11.33 -13.70 -0.73
N VAL A 79 11.09 -12.56 -0.07
CA VAL A 79 11.80 -12.14 1.14
C VAL A 79 10.85 -12.14 2.32
N ASN A 80 10.98 -13.16 3.16
CA ASN A 80 10.25 -13.25 4.43
C ASN A 80 10.95 -12.44 5.54
N ARG A 81 11.01 -11.11 5.39
CA ARG A 81 11.57 -10.20 6.40
C ARG A 81 10.50 -9.24 6.92
N PRO A 82 10.53 -8.88 8.21
CA PRO A 82 9.61 -7.89 8.75
C PRO A 82 9.77 -6.55 8.05
N PHE A 83 8.64 -5.94 7.71
CA PHE A 83 8.58 -4.59 7.18
C PHE A 83 7.51 -3.78 7.91
N GLN A 84 7.69 -2.47 7.91
CA GLN A 84 6.70 -1.51 8.40
C GLN A 84 5.87 -1.02 7.24
N LEU A 85 4.54 -0.96 7.43
CA LEU A 85 3.62 -0.34 6.48
C LEU A 85 3.13 0.97 7.07
N CYS A 86 3.36 2.07 6.34
CA CYS A 86 2.74 3.36 6.60
C CYS A 86 1.80 3.72 5.44
N PHE A 87 0.66 4.35 5.74
CA PHE A 87 -0.26 4.79 4.70
C PHE A 87 -1.05 6.03 5.10
N LYS A 88 -1.53 6.76 4.10
CA LYS A 88 -2.51 7.85 4.22
C LYS A 88 -3.71 7.48 3.39
N ALA A 89 -4.90 7.81 3.87
CA ALA A 89 -6.11 7.51 3.13
C ALA A 89 -7.15 8.62 3.25
N THR A 90 -7.84 8.88 2.15
CA THR A 90 -8.91 9.88 2.04
C THR A 90 -10.17 9.23 1.46
N ALA A 91 -11.32 9.85 1.71
CA ALA A 91 -12.59 9.43 1.16
C ALA A 91 -13.42 10.67 0.82
N HIS A 92 -13.61 10.92 -0.47
CA HIS A 92 -14.38 12.05 -0.96
C HIS A 92 -15.79 11.61 -1.33
N PHE A 93 -16.79 12.33 -0.84
CA PHE A 93 -18.22 12.07 -1.01
C PHE A 93 -18.65 10.62 -0.66
N ASN A 94 -17.88 9.94 0.18
CA ASN A 94 -18.10 8.56 0.62
C ASN A 94 -17.65 8.40 2.08
N ILE A 95 -18.00 7.26 2.69
CA ILE A 95 -17.45 6.85 3.99
C ILE A 95 -16.71 5.54 3.78
N GLY A 96 -15.41 5.54 4.03
CA GLY A 96 -14.57 4.35 4.00
C GLY A 96 -14.33 3.82 5.40
N LYS A 97 -14.20 2.51 5.59
CA LYS A 97 -13.66 1.93 6.83
C LYS A 97 -12.46 1.06 6.49
N ILE A 98 -11.31 1.34 7.08
CA ILE A 98 -10.09 0.55 6.91
C ILE A 98 -9.91 -0.34 8.13
N SER A 99 -9.69 -1.62 7.88
CA SER A 99 -9.34 -2.65 8.88
C SER A 99 -8.08 -3.37 8.45
N VAL A 100 -7.32 -3.92 9.41
CA VAL A 100 -6.29 -4.93 9.12
C VAL A 100 -6.93 -6.31 9.20
N GLU A 101 -6.65 -7.16 8.22
CA GLU A 101 -7.01 -8.57 8.28
C GLU A 101 -5.85 -9.36 8.92
N HIS A 102 -6.13 -9.99 10.06
CA HIS A 102 -5.21 -10.87 10.76
C HIS A 102 -5.63 -12.34 10.59
N GLU A 103 -4.67 -13.25 10.68
CA GLU A 103 -4.97 -14.67 10.77
C GLU A 103 -5.58 -14.97 12.16
N GLY A 104 -6.85 -15.36 12.16
CA GLY A 104 -7.60 -15.68 13.37
C GLY A 104 -7.95 -17.17 13.47
N SER A 105 -8.44 -17.57 14.64
CA SER A 105 -8.74 -18.96 15.00
C SER A 105 -9.80 -19.65 14.12
N GLN A 106 -10.59 -18.90 13.35
CA GLN A 106 -11.67 -19.39 12.50
C GLN A 106 -11.65 -18.79 11.07
N GLY A 107 -10.55 -18.16 10.67
CA GLY A 107 -10.43 -17.42 9.41
C GLY A 107 -9.81 -16.04 9.60
N GLY A 108 -9.86 -15.19 8.57
CA GLY A 108 -9.39 -13.81 8.66
C GLY A 108 -10.24 -12.97 9.62
N GLU A 109 -9.63 -12.42 10.66
CA GLU A 109 -10.27 -11.50 11.61
C GLU A 109 -9.97 -10.05 11.22
N LEU A 110 -11.01 -9.22 11.13
CA LEU A 110 -10.87 -7.81 10.74
C LEU A 110 -10.78 -6.93 11.98
N GLN A 111 -9.60 -6.35 12.22
CA GLN A 111 -9.40 -5.35 13.26
C GLN A 111 -9.55 -3.93 12.69
N PRO A 112 -10.56 -3.15 13.11
CA PRO A 112 -10.79 -1.81 12.57
C PRO A 112 -9.65 -0.84 12.97
N LEU A 113 -9.15 -0.08 12.00
CA LEU A 113 -8.13 0.96 12.21
C LEU A 113 -8.72 2.37 12.22
N VAL A 114 -9.46 2.72 11.16
CA VAL A 114 -9.93 4.08 10.93
C VAL A 114 -11.21 4.11 10.12
N LEU A 115 -12.06 5.08 10.44
CA LEU A 115 -13.22 5.46 9.64
C LEU A 115 -12.88 6.75 8.87
N LEU A 116 -12.96 6.70 7.55
CA LEU A 116 -12.74 7.81 6.64
C LEU A 116 -14.09 8.46 6.35
N SER A 117 -14.24 9.75 6.66
CA SER A 117 -15.39 10.58 6.30
C SER A 117 -14.93 12.03 6.11
N GLU A 118 -15.45 12.77 5.12
CA GLU A 118 -14.95 14.13 4.78
C GLU A 118 -14.97 15.10 5.97
N SER A 119 -15.91 14.86 6.89
CA SER A 119 -16.07 15.62 8.12
C SER A 119 -15.04 15.28 9.21
N GLN A 120 -14.21 14.26 9.01
CA GLN A 120 -13.25 13.79 10.02
C GLN A 120 -11.81 14.20 9.69
N PRO A 121 -11.05 14.67 10.70
CA PRO A 121 -9.64 15.04 10.52
C PRO A 121 -8.73 13.84 10.23
N ALA A 122 -9.24 12.61 10.37
CA ALA A 122 -8.49 11.37 10.12
C ALA A 122 -7.97 11.25 8.68
N MET A 123 -8.57 11.95 7.70
CA MET A 123 -8.12 11.97 6.31
C MET A 123 -6.73 12.54 6.09
N LEU A 124 -6.20 13.29 7.06
CA LEU A 124 -4.88 13.92 6.95
C LEU A 124 -3.82 13.21 7.79
N ARG A 125 -4.18 12.13 8.48
CA ARG A 125 -3.28 11.42 9.38
C ARG A 125 -2.62 10.24 8.66
N GLU A 126 -1.32 10.09 8.90
CA GLU A 126 -0.57 8.91 8.52
C GLU A 126 -0.76 7.80 9.56
N PHE A 127 -0.98 6.58 9.09
CA PHE A 127 -1.14 5.38 9.88
C PHE A 127 0.01 4.43 9.61
N CYS A 128 0.81 4.16 10.63
CA CYS A 128 1.88 3.18 10.55
C CYS A 128 1.54 1.96 11.40
N LEU A 129 1.52 0.79 10.77
CA LEU A 129 1.37 -0.49 11.46
C LEU A 129 2.70 -0.91 12.08
N PRO A 130 2.68 -1.68 13.19
CA PRO A 130 3.90 -2.25 13.73
C PRO A 130 4.56 -3.18 12.68
N PRO A 131 5.89 -3.32 12.71
CA PRO A 131 6.58 -4.22 11.81
C PRO A 131 6.03 -5.65 11.85
N SER A 132 5.75 -6.22 10.68
CA SER A 132 5.21 -7.56 10.53
C SER A 132 5.85 -8.27 9.34
N LEU A 133 5.82 -9.61 9.36
CA LEU A 133 6.16 -10.41 8.19
C LEU A 133 5.10 -10.20 7.09
N PRO A 134 5.49 -10.32 5.81
CA PRO A 134 4.54 -10.27 4.70
C PRO A 134 3.64 -11.51 4.64
N PRO A 135 2.41 -11.37 4.11
CA PRO A 135 1.78 -10.12 3.68
C PRO A 135 1.10 -9.36 4.83
N ILE A 136 0.99 -8.04 4.69
CA ILE A 136 0.00 -7.25 5.44
C ILE A 136 -1.23 -7.07 4.55
N ILE A 137 -2.43 -7.32 5.09
CA ILE A 137 -3.67 -7.20 4.34
C ILE A 137 -4.52 -6.09 4.93
N LEU A 138 -4.81 -5.06 4.12
CA LEU A 138 -5.77 -4.02 4.44
C LEU A 138 -7.12 -4.35 3.80
N TYR A 139 -8.19 -4.23 4.58
CA TYR A 139 -9.56 -4.38 4.12
C TYR A 139 -10.27 -3.03 4.18
N VAL A 140 -10.60 -2.49 3.01
CA VAL A 140 -11.21 -1.17 2.85
C VAL A 140 -12.66 -1.34 2.42
N GLU A 141 -13.60 -0.99 3.28
CA GLU A 141 -15.04 -1.11 3.02
C GLU A 141 -15.64 0.24 2.66
N ALA A 142 -16.41 0.28 1.57
CA ALA A 142 -17.25 1.42 1.22
C ALA A 142 -18.59 1.32 1.94
N LEU A 143 -18.82 2.22 2.90
CA LEU A 143 -20.07 2.32 3.62
C LEU A 143 -21.04 3.17 2.79
N ALA A 144 -22.11 2.53 2.31
CA ALA A 144 -23.10 3.19 1.46
C ALA A 144 -23.77 4.37 2.20
N THR A 145 -23.65 5.57 1.64
CA THR A 145 -24.30 6.80 2.15
C THR A 145 -25.48 7.27 1.30
N GLY A 146 -25.69 6.69 0.11
CA GLY A 146 -26.75 7.09 -0.81
C GLY A 146 -28.09 6.40 -0.56
N LEU A 147 -29.20 7.13 -0.82
CA LEU A 147 -30.59 6.67 -0.66
C LEU A 147 -30.95 5.42 -1.48
N ASN A 148 -30.15 5.05 -2.48
CA ASN A 148 -30.33 3.87 -3.34
C ASN A 148 -29.12 2.92 -3.34
N GLY A 149 -28.18 3.06 -2.38
CA GLY A 149 -26.93 2.30 -2.37
C GLY A 149 -25.92 2.71 -3.46
N PHE A 150 -26.27 3.68 -4.31
CA PHE A 150 -25.39 4.31 -5.29
C PHE A 150 -24.62 5.45 -4.62
N THR A 151 -23.29 5.37 -4.64
CA THR A 151 -22.42 6.38 -4.02
C THR A 151 -21.43 6.87 -5.07
N ILE A 152 -21.61 8.10 -5.55
CA ILE A 152 -20.57 8.79 -6.32
C ILE A 152 -19.56 9.29 -5.30
N GLY A 153 -18.32 8.85 -5.42
CA GLY A 153 -17.27 9.22 -4.49
C GLY A 153 -15.97 8.55 -4.87
N HIS A 154 -14.96 8.74 -4.04
CA HIS A 154 -13.61 8.28 -4.32
C HIS A 154 -12.88 8.00 -3.01
N ILE A 155 -12.25 6.84 -2.88
CA ILE A 155 -11.33 6.54 -1.79
C ILE A 155 -9.92 6.47 -2.37
N GLU A 156 -8.97 7.15 -1.75
CA GLU A 156 -7.56 7.12 -2.12
C GLU A 156 -6.73 6.58 -0.96
N LEU A 157 -5.66 5.84 -1.28
CA LEU A 157 -4.70 5.33 -0.32
C LEU A 157 -3.29 5.41 -0.89
N ASP A 158 -2.45 6.22 -0.28
CA ASP A 158 -1.00 6.25 -0.52
C ASP A 158 -0.32 5.35 0.51
N TYR A 159 0.63 4.52 0.09
CA TYR A 159 1.34 3.62 1.00
C TYR A 159 2.85 3.64 0.78
N ASP A 160 3.56 3.27 1.85
CA ASP A 160 5.01 3.06 1.88
C ASP A 160 5.34 1.85 2.77
N MET A 161 6.27 1.02 2.29
CA MET A 161 6.71 -0.24 2.88
C MET A 161 8.22 -0.23 3.03
N GLU A 162 8.69 -0.30 4.27
CA GLU A 162 10.12 -0.27 4.57
C GLU A 162 10.54 -1.51 5.36
N TYR A 163 11.59 -2.22 4.91
CA TYR A 163 12.16 -3.30 5.69
C TYR A 163 12.82 -2.79 6.97
N VAL A 164 12.54 -3.45 8.08
CA VAL A 164 13.21 -3.12 9.34
C VAL A 164 14.65 -3.62 9.28
N THR A 165 15.61 -2.70 9.16
CA THR A 165 17.02 -3.03 9.33
C THR A 165 17.28 -3.29 10.81
N GLN A 166 17.84 -4.47 11.14
CA GLN A 166 18.36 -4.72 12.48
C GLN A 166 19.54 -3.77 12.70
N GLN A 167 19.33 -2.63 13.36
CA GLN A 167 20.45 -1.91 13.97
C GLN A 167 21.01 -2.82 15.06
N SER A 168 22.22 -3.32 14.84
CA SER A 168 23.00 -4.03 15.85
C SER A 168 23.21 -3.10 17.04
N SER A 169 22.38 -3.23 18.07
CA SER A 169 22.60 -2.61 19.37
C SER A 169 23.86 -3.22 19.99
N THR A 170 25.01 -2.67 19.64
CA THR A 170 26.29 -2.95 20.29
C THR A 170 26.66 -1.75 21.15
N THR A 171 26.27 -1.85 22.42
CA THR A 171 26.92 -1.33 23.62
C THR A 171 27.10 0.17 23.88
N THR A 172 26.83 0.46 25.16
CA THR A 172 27.32 1.51 26.07
C THR A 172 26.63 2.87 26.03
N ASP A 173 26.06 3.18 27.20
CA ASP A 173 25.79 4.52 27.73
C ASP A 173 26.74 5.56 27.13
N ASP A 174 26.21 6.53 26.39
CA ASP A 174 26.45 7.93 26.67
C ASP A 174 25.48 8.81 25.87
N LEU A 175 25.09 9.89 26.54
CA LEU A 175 24.13 10.90 26.14
C LEU A 175 24.57 11.62 24.86
N GLU A 176 23.86 11.41 23.74
CA GLU A 176 23.59 12.49 22.77
C GLU A 176 22.51 12.05 21.78
N GLY A 177 21.39 12.78 21.77
CA GLY A 177 20.31 12.56 20.83
C GLY A 177 20.66 13.14 19.47
N GLU A 178 20.93 12.27 18.50
CA GLU A 178 20.89 12.61 17.09
C GLU A 178 19.66 11.95 16.46
N CYS A 179 18.63 12.76 16.16
CA CYS A 179 17.54 12.34 15.31
C CYS A 179 18.07 12.24 13.87
N LEU A 180 18.46 11.05 13.43
CA LEU A 180 18.81 10.82 12.04
C LEU A 180 17.54 10.85 11.18
N SER A 181 17.33 12.02 10.56
CA SER A 181 16.37 12.29 9.50
C SER A 181 16.82 11.60 8.22
N HIS A 182 16.16 10.49 7.84
CA HIS A 182 16.16 10.01 6.47
C HIS A 182 14.79 9.44 6.11
N SER A 183 13.85 10.35 5.85
CA SER A 183 12.76 10.17 4.87
C SER A 183 12.18 11.55 4.57
N HIS A 184 11.69 11.75 3.35
CA HIS A 184 11.48 13.07 2.75
C HIS A 184 10.27 13.84 3.30
N TRP A 185 9.64 13.43 4.41
CA TRP A 185 8.47 14.11 4.97
C TRP A 185 8.44 14.03 6.52
N THR A 186 8.76 15.15 7.14
CA THR A 186 8.63 15.59 8.56
C THR A 186 8.30 14.57 9.67
N THR A 187 9.21 14.57 10.65
CA THR A 187 9.20 13.99 12.00
C THR A 187 7.98 14.32 12.87
N SER A 188 7.41 13.28 13.50
CA SER A 188 6.68 13.43 14.77
C SER A 188 6.90 12.19 15.66
N CYS A 189 7.94 12.23 16.51
CA CYS A 189 8.19 11.21 17.53
C CYS A 189 7.27 11.42 18.75
N HIS A 190 6.31 10.52 18.97
CA HIS A 190 5.64 10.39 20.27
C HIS A 190 6.27 9.24 21.07
N ILE A 191 7.00 9.60 22.12
CA ILE A 191 7.55 8.64 23.09
C ILE A 191 6.41 8.19 24.01
N TYR A 192 6.01 6.93 23.94
CA TYR A 192 5.18 6.30 24.97
C TYR A 192 6.09 5.70 26.04
N ALA A 193 6.22 6.40 27.16
CA ALA A 193 6.84 5.85 28.37
C ALA A 193 5.83 4.90 29.07
N HIS A 194 6.00 3.60 28.90
CA HIS A 194 5.31 2.62 29.75
C HIS A 194 6.00 2.58 31.13
N HIS A 195 5.40 3.25 32.12
CA HIS A 195 5.70 3.04 33.53
C HIS A 195 5.26 1.63 33.94
N ILE A 196 6.22 0.79 34.33
CA ILE A 196 6.01 -0.47 35.04
C ILE A 196 5.97 -0.14 36.55
N PRO A 197 4.85 -0.33 37.28
CA PRO A 197 4.87 -0.22 38.73
C PRO A 197 5.36 -1.54 39.33
N LEU A 198 6.61 -1.58 39.80
CA LEU A 198 7.09 -2.63 40.70
C LEU A 198 6.56 -2.34 42.10
N ALA A 199 5.51 -3.05 42.49
CA ALA A 199 5.09 -3.19 43.88
C ALA A 199 6.03 -4.17 44.58
N ILE A 200 6.85 -3.70 45.52
CA ILE A 200 7.50 -4.53 46.53
C ILE A 200 7.17 -3.93 47.89
N SER A 201 6.36 -4.67 48.64
CA SER A 201 6.00 -4.42 50.03
C SER A 201 7.08 -5.07 50.92
N VAL A 202 7.74 -4.28 51.77
CA VAL A 202 8.47 -4.80 52.95
C VAL A 202 8.21 -3.87 54.12
N ILE A 203 7.47 -4.39 55.10
CA ILE A 203 7.31 -3.83 56.45
C ILE A 203 8.20 -4.66 57.39
N ALA A 204 9.16 -4.00 58.05
CA ALA A 204 9.83 -4.38 59.31
C ALA A 204 10.76 -3.19 59.63
N LEU A 205 10.76 -2.50 60.78
CA LEU A 205 10.35 -2.76 62.16
C LEU A 205 9.79 -1.46 62.76
#